data_AF-A0A6G0XYN0-F1
#
_entry.id   AF-A0A6G0XYN0-F1
#
_cell.length_a   1.000
_cell.length_b   1.000
_cell.length_c   1.000
_cell.angle_alpha   90.00
_cell.angle_beta   90.00
_cell.angle_gamma   90.00
#
_symmetry.space_group_name_H-M   'P 1'
#
loop_
_entity.id
_entity.type
_entity.pdbx_description
1 polymer ?
#
loop_
_entity_poly.entity_id
_entity_poly.type
_entity_poly.pdbx_seq_one_letter_code
_entity_poly.pdbx_strand_id
1 'polypeptide(L)'
;FILHIVIDNGDKVTWTLFFLILFSHVCFFFTMTNKRSLKCLNVGDKLKIIKEVEKGVKRKKDIAADFNIPANTLSSILKNKDKIVKNIEDSSCSPQRKKLKVSNFPQIEDAIARDHNLPVSGPLIQEKAKEFAQELGLEFHGSSGWLHKFKMRNGIISKIISGESAAVSETDCNDYVTNILPGLIQNYSEQDIFNFDELGLFFKCLPDRTLTFKGKPCHGGKKSKERIT
;
A
#
# COMPACT_ATOMS: atom_id res chain seq x y z
N PHE A 1 -21.60 -29.64 -45.00
CA PHE A 1 -20.55 -30.62 -44.65
C PHE A 1 -19.21 -30.06 -45.08
N ILE A 2 -18.44 -29.45 -44.17
CA ILE A 2 -17.04 -29.11 -44.43
C ILE A 2 -16.22 -29.72 -43.30
N LEU A 3 -15.27 -30.55 -43.72
CA LEU A 3 -14.40 -31.39 -42.91
C LEU A 3 -13.52 -30.50 -42.02
N HIS A 4 -13.65 -30.64 -40.69
CA HIS A 4 -12.68 -30.07 -39.76
C HIS A 4 -11.42 -30.95 -39.78
N ILE A 5 -10.34 -30.45 -40.39
CA ILE A 5 -9.00 -31.01 -40.16
C ILE A 5 -8.35 -30.14 -39.09
N VAL A 6 -8.19 -30.70 -37.90
CA VAL A 6 -7.34 -30.18 -36.84
C VAL A 6 -5.94 -30.74 -37.09
N ILE A 7 -4.99 -29.88 -37.47
CA ILE A 7 -3.57 -30.23 -37.42
C ILE A 7 -3.03 -29.65 -36.13
N ASP A 8 -2.81 -30.53 -35.15
CA ASP A 8 -2.14 -30.17 -33.90
C ASP A 8 -0.62 -30.20 -34.16
N ASN A 9 -0.01 -29.02 -34.12
CA ASN A 9 1.44 -28.86 -34.01
C ASN A 9 1.67 -27.79 -32.97
N GLY A 10 2.29 -28.21 -31.87
CA GLY A 10 2.46 -27.47 -30.62
C GLY A 10 2.70 -25.96 -30.79
N ASP A 11 1.95 -25.22 -29.98
CA ASP A 11 2.09 -23.80 -29.62
C ASP A 11 1.44 -22.73 -30.51
N LYS A 12 0.77 -23.06 -31.63
CA LYS A 12 0.00 -22.05 -32.39
C LYS A 12 -1.30 -22.60 -32.97
N VAL A 13 -2.42 -22.30 -32.32
CA VAL A 13 -3.75 -22.51 -32.90
C VAL A 13 -4.00 -21.42 -33.94
N THR A 14 -3.79 -21.75 -35.22
CA THR A 14 -4.11 -20.87 -36.34
C THR A 14 -5.51 -21.17 -36.87
N TRP A 15 -6.46 -20.26 -36.64
CA TRP A 15 -7.78 -20.32 -37.28
C TRP A 15 -7.71 -19.61 -38.63
N THR A 16 -7.62 -20.37 -39.72
CA THR A 16 -7.78 -19.81 -41.07
C THR A 16 -9.27 -19.78 -41.43
N LEU A 17 -9.92 -18.63 -41.27
CA LEU A 17 -11.26 -18.39 -41.82
C LEU A 17 -11.10 -18.04 -43.31
N PHE A 18 -11.45 -18.96 -44.21
CA PHE A 18 -11.55 -18.66 -45.63
C PHE A 18 -12.85 -17.88 -45.88
N PHE A 19 -12.77 -16.54 -45.87
CA PHE A 19 -13.80 -15.70 -46.49
C PHE A 19 -13.56 -15.70 -48.00
N LEU A 20 -14.44 -16.37 -48.75
CA LEU A 20 -14.52 -16.23 -50.20
C LEU A 20 -15.07 -14.84 -50.54
N ILE A 21 -14.18 -13.84 -50.57
CA ILE A 21 -14.45 -12.58 -51.26
C ILE A 21 -13.49 -12.51 -52.44
N LEU A 22 -14.08 -12.54 -53.62
CA LEU A 22 -13.45 -12.55 -54.92
C LEU A 22 -12.83 -11.17 -55.22
N PHE A 23 -11.66 -10.84 -54.66
CA PHE A 23 -10.87 -9.68 -55.07
C PHE A 23 -9.37 -9.95 -54.88
N SER A 24 -8.65 -9.97 -56.00
CA SER A 24 -7.20 -9.76 -56.18
C SER A 24 -6.26 -10.05 -54.99
N HIS A 25 -5.57 -11.19 -55.07
CA HIS A 25 -4.21 -11.49 -54.59
C HIS A 25 -3.50 -10.55 -53.58
N VAL A 26 -4.10 -10.30 -52.42
CA VAL A 26 -3.36 -9.86 -51.22
C VAL A 26 -3.96 -10.54 -49.99
N CYS A 27 -3.40 -11.70 -49.61
CA CYS A 27 -3.69 -12.30 -48.31
C CYS A 27 -3.08 -11.43 -47.21
N PHE A 28 -3.89 -10.51 -46.65
CA PHE A 28 -3.49 -9.74 -45.48
C PHE A 28 -3.60 -10.63 -44.24
N PHE A 29 -2.51 -11.29 -43.86
CA PHE A 29 -2.41 -12.01 -42.59
C PHE A 29 -2.46 -11.01 -41.45
N PHE A 30 -3.65 -10.77 -40.91
CA PHE A 30 -3.83 -9.98 -39.70
C PHE A 30 -3.50 -10.85 -38.48
N THR A 31 -2.22 -10.87 -38.07
CA THR A 31 -1.83 -11.49 -36.79
C THR A 31 -2.35 -10.64 -35.65
N MET A 32 -3.39 -11.12 -34.95
CA MET A 32 -3.83 -10.58 -33.66
C MET A 32 -2.68 -10.71 -32.65
N THR A 33 -1.89 -9.63 -32.48
CA THR A 33 -0.86 -9.58 -31.44
C THR A 33 -1.57 -9.42 -30.09
N ASN A 34 -1.50 -10.46 -29.27
CA ASN A 34 -2.10 -10.44 -27.94
C ASN A 34 -1.47 -9.31 -27.12
N LYS A 35 -2.26 -8.30 -26.73
CA LYS A 35 -1.79 -7.10 -26.03
C LYS A 35 -1.22 -7.53 -24.67
N ARG A 36 0.12 -7.54 -24.55
CA ARG A 36 0.81 -8.00 -23.33
C ARG A 36 0.35 -7.17 -22.12
N SER A 37 -0.22 -7.83 -21.12
CA SER A 37 -0.55 -7.20 -19.84
C SER A 37 0.75 -6.81 -19.12
N LEU A 38 0.93 -5.52 -18.82
CA LEU A 38 2.12 -5.04 -18.13
C LEU A 38 2.05 -5.34 -16.63
N LYS A 39 2.86 -6.29 -16.16
CA LYS A 39 3.04 -6.55 -14.73
C LYS A 39 3.76 -5.38 -14.06
N CYS A 40 3.07 -4.68 -13.17
CA CYS A 40 3.67 -3.59 -12.39
C CYS A 40 4.40 -4.15 -11.15
N LEU A 41 5.73 -4.18 -11.21
CA LEU A 41 6.59 -4.65 -10.13
C LEU A 41 6.77 -3.60 -9.02
N ASN A 42 6.81 -4.06 -7.77
CA ASN A 42 7.13 -3.22 -6.62
C ASN A 42 8.62 -2.86 -6.58
N VAL A 43 8.97 -1.78 -5.87
CA VAL A 43 10.36 -1.38 -5.63
C VAL A 43 11.14 -2.50 -4.93
N GLY A 44 10.53 -3.19 -3.96
CA GLY A 44 11.15 -4.35 -3.30
C GLY A 44 11.47 -5.50 -4.26
N ASP A 45 10.57 -5.81 -5.20
CA ASP A 45 10.79 -6.88 -6.19
C ASP A 45 11.88 -6.50 -7.18
N LYS A 46 11.93 -5.23 -7.61
CA LYS A 46 13.02 -4.71 -8.45
C LYS A 46 14.37 -4.83 -7.74
N LEU A 47 14.42 -4.59 -6.43
CA LEU A 47 15.64 -4.73 -5.63
C LEU A 47 16.09 -6.20 -5.54
N LYS A 48 15.14 -7.12 -5.34
CA LYS A 48 15.42 -8.57 -5.38
C LYS A 48 15.99 -8.99 -6.73
N ILE A 49 15.40 -8.52 -7.82
CA ILE A 49 15.90 -8.77 -9.18
C ILE A 49 17.33 -8.25 -9.35
N ILE A 50 17.63 -7.03 -8.89
CA ILE A 50 18.98 -6.46 -8.95
C ILE A 50 19.97 -7.32 -8.15
N LYS A 51 19.62 -7.69 -6.91
CA LYS A 51 20.45 -8.56 -6.06
C LYS A 51 20.71 -9.93 -6.70
N GLU A 52 19.71 -10.57 -7.29
CA GLU A 52 19.86 -11.86 -7.96
C GLU A 52 20.73 -11.77 -9.23
N VAL A 53 20.68 -10.65 -9.95
CA VAL A 53 21.58 -10.41 -11.09
C VAL A 53 23.01 -10.14 -10.63
N GLU A 54 23.21 -9.39 -9.54
CA GLU A 54 24.53 -9.07 -8.99
C GLU A 54 25.22 -10.30 -8.36
N LYS A 55 24.46 -11.24 -7.80
CA LYS A 55 24.99 -12.54 -7.32
C LYS A 55 25.62 -13.37 -8.45
N GLY A 56 25.21 -13.17 -9.70
CA GLY A 56 25.82 -13.83 -10.87
C GLY A 56 25.55 -15.33 -11.02
N VAL A 57 24.74 -15.94 -10.15
CA VAL A 57 24.51 -17.41 -10.13
C VAL A 57 23.59 -17.89 -11.27
N LYS A 58 22.59 -17.08 -11.65
CA LYS A 58 21.58 -17.43 -12.67
C LYS A 58 21.76 -16.60 -13.94
N ARG A 59 21.41 -17.18 -15.09
CA ARG A 59 21.39 -16.41 -16.35
C ARG A 59 20.23 -15.42 -16.33
N LYS A 60 20.40 -14.29 -17.02
CA LYS A 60 19.39 -13.22 -17.10
C LYS A 60 18.02 -13.70 -17.63
N LYS A 61 18.01 -14.68 -18.53
CA LYS A 61 16.77 -15.29 -19.05
C LYS A 61 16.00 -16.03 -17.97
N ASP A 62 16.72 -16.79 -17.14
CA ASP A 62 16.14 -17.61 -16.08
C ASP A 62 15.59 -16.71 -14.96
N ILE A 63 16.32 -15.64 -14.60
CA ILE A 63 15.82 -14.61 -13.66
C ILE A 63 14.56 -13.92 -14.21
N ALA A 64 14.51 -13.62 -15.51
CA ALA A 64 13.32 -13.02 -16.10
C ALA A 64 12.09 -13.96 -16.02
N ALA A 65 12.30 -15.27 -16.22
CA ALA A 65 11.26 -16.28 -16.10
C ALA A 65 10.77 -16.44 -14.64
N ASP A 66 11.69 -16.50 -13.66
CA ASP A 66 11.36 -16.63 -12.22
C ASP A 66 10.43 -15.51 -11.74
N PHE A 67 10.64 -14.28 -12.21
CA PHE A 67 9.82 -13.12 -11.85
C PHE A 67 8.60 -12.91 -12.78
N ASN A 68 8.44 -13.76 -13.80
CA ASN A 68 7.45 -13.66 -14.87
C ASN A 68 7.47 -12.27 -15.54
N ILE A 69 8.65 -11.86 -16.01
CA ILE A 69 8.89 -10.57 -16.66
C ILE A 69 9.53 -10.77 -18.05
N PRO A 70 9.19 -9.93 -19.05
CA PRO A 70 9.89 -9.93 -20.33
C PRO A 70 11.36 -9.51 -20.17
N ALA A 71 12.24 -10.04 -21.03
CA ALA A 71 13.66 -9.68 -21.04
C ALA A 71 13.90 -8.15 -21.17
N ASN A 72 13.07 -7.44 -21.95
CA ASN A 72 13.15 -5.97 -22.09
C ASN A 72 12.90 -5.25 -20.77
N THR A 73 12.01 -5.79 -19.92
CA THR A 73 11.70 -5.24 -18.60
C THR A 73 12.89 -5.41 -17.66
N LEU A 74 13.54 -6.58 -17.68
CA LEU A 74 14.76 -6.82 -16.91
C LEU A 74 15.87 -5.83 -17.31
N SER A 75 16.11 -5.65 -18.61
CA SER A 75 17.10 -4.68 -19.12
C SER A 75 16.79 -3.24 -18.68
N SER A 76 15.51 -2.84 -18.70
CA SER A 76 15.09 -1.51 -18.26
C SER A 76 15.25 -1.30 -16.75
N ILE A 77 15.07 -2.35 -15.94
CA ILE A 77 15.32 -2.31 -14.49
C ILE A 77 16.81 -2.13 -14.22
N LEU A 78 17.67 -2.92 -14.89
CA LEU A 78 19.12 -2.84 -14.73
C LEU A 78 19.67 -1.47 -15.17
N LYS A 79 19.13 -0.87 -16.24
CA LYS A 79 19.49 0.49 -16.68
C LYS A 79 19.16 1.57 -15.64
N ASN A 80 18.13 1.35 -14.81
CA ASN A 80 17.70 2.29 -13.77
C ASN A 80 18.12 1.85 -12.36
N LYS A 81 19.07 0.91 -12.22
CA LYS A 81 19.44 0.31 -10.93
C LYS A 81 19.84 1.34 -9.88
N ASP A 82 20.67 2.32 -10.25
CA ASP A 82 21.25 3.28 -9.29
C ASP A 82 20.18 4.20 -8.72
N LYS A 83 19.22 4.60 -9.57
CA LYS A 83 18.03 5.35 -9.14
C LYS A 83 17.20 4.52 -8.18
N ILE A 84 17.01 3.23 -8.43
CA ILE A 84 16.19 2.37 -7.57
C ILE A 84 16.85 2.18 -6.20
N VAL A 85 18.16 1.97 -6.16
CA VAL A 85 18.93 1.80 -4.90
C VAL A 85 18.91 3.09 -4.07
N LYS A 86 19.28 4.23 -4.66
CA LYS A 86 19.30 5.53 -3.97
C LYS A 86 17.96 5.90 -3.33
N ASN A 87 16.86 5.66 -4.05
CA ASN A 87 15.50 5.95 -3.56
C ASN A 87 15.06 5.07 -2.36
N ILE A 88 15.75 3.95 -2.10
CA ILE A 88 15.45 3.08 -0.97
C ILE A 88 16.26 3.51 0.25
N GLU A 89 17.50 3.93 0.04
CA GLU A 89 18.38 4.49 1.06
C GLU A 89 17.82 5.79 1.64
N ASP A 90 17.19 6.63 0.82
CA ASP A 90 16.59 7.91 1.23
C ASP A 90 15.35 7.80 2.16
N SER A 91 15.10 6.64 2.81
CA SER A 91 14.10 6.38 3.86
C SER A 91 12.63 6.71 3.55
N SER A 92 12.34 7.25 2.37
CA SER A 92 11.06 7.83 1.96
C SER A 92 10.19 6.90 1.11
N CYS A 93 10.61 5.63 0.95
CA CYS A 93 9.98 4.72 -0.01
C CYS A 93 9.61 3.36 0.61
N SER A 94 8.30 3.16 0.82
CA SER A 94 7.73 1.87 1.21
C SER A 94 8.07 0.77 0.19
N PRO A 95 8.51 -0.44 0.60
CA PRO A 95 8.88 -1.55 -0.29
C PRO A 95 7.76 -1.97 -1.26
N GLN A 96 6.50 -1.74 -0.89
CA GLN A 96 5.30 -2.09 -1.65
C GLN A 96 5.00 -1.10 -2.80
N ARG A 97 5.74 0.00 -2.92
CA ARG A 97 5.46 1.04 -3.92
C ARG A 97 5.80 0.56 -5.33
N LYS A 98 4.92 0.77 -6.32
CA LYS A 98 5.13 0.37 -7.73
C LYS A 98 5.73 1.47 -8.62
N LYS A 99 5.35 2.73 -8.37
CA LYS A 99 5.79 3.92 -9.11
C LYS A 99 6.29 5.00 -8.16
N LEU A 100 7.43 5.58 -8.52
CA LEU A 100 7.94 6.82 -7.93
C LEU A 100 7.17 7.96 -8.60
N LYS A 101 6.11 8.43 -7.94
CA LYS A 101 5.46 9.68 -8.33
C LYS A 101 6.04 10.76 -7.42
N VAL A 102 6.87 11.62 -7.99
CA VAL A 102 7.36 12.82 -7.31
C VAL A 102 6.14 13.68 -6.97
N SER A 103 6.21 14.40 -5.84
CA SER A 103 5.17 15.38 -5.54
C SER A 103 5.03 16.37 -6.69
N ASN A 104 3.84 16.93 -6.87
CA ASN A 104 3.72 18.15 -7.67
C ASN A 104 4.43 19.33 -6.99
N PHE A 105 4.67 19.25 -5.67
CA PHE A 105 5.30 20.29 -4.87
C PHE A 105 6.40 19.70 -3.98
N PRO A 106 7.55 19.27 -4.56
CA PRO A 106 8.62 18.66 -3.78
C PRO A 106 9.24 19.65 -2.79
N GLN A 107 9.36 20.93 -3.18
CA GLN A 107 9.95 21.98 -2.35
C GLN A 107 9.17 22.21 -1.04
N ILE A 108 7.85 22.18 -1.10
CA ILE A 108 6.97 22.28 0.08
C ILE A 108 7.18 21.07 0.99
N GLU A 109 7.29 19.87 0.43
CA GLU A 109 7.47 18.66 1.22
C GLU A 109 8.85 18.58 1.88
N ASP A 110 9.89 19.04 1.19
CA ASP A 110 11.24 19.12 1.74
C ASP A 110 11.35 20.18 2.83
N ALA A 111 10.62 21.30 2.73
CA ALA A 111 10.53 22.29 3.80
C ALA A 111 9.84 21.71 5.04
N ILE A 112 8.70 21.04 4.83
CA ILE A 112 7.95 20.35 5.90
C ILE A 112 8.79 19.23 6.54
N ALA A 113 9.52 18.45 5.76
CA ALA A 113 10.33 17.34 6.27
C ALA A 113 11.57 17.79 7.07
N ARG A 114 12.11 18.98 6.75
CA ARG A 114 13.24 19.59 7.48
C ARG A 114 12.81 20.26 8.78
N ASP A 115 11.54 20.63 8.90
CA ASP A 115 11.01 21.14 10.16
C ASP A 115 10.80 19.97 11.14
N HIS A 116 11.75 19.77 12.05
CA HIS A 116 11.71 18.66 13.01
C HIS A 116 10.57 18.74 14.04
N ASN A 117 9.77 19.82 14.01
CA ASN A 117 8.65 20.08 14.92
C ASN A 117 7.28 19.87 14.27
N LEU A 118 7.15 18.91 13.35
CA LEU A 118 5.86 18.68 12.69
C LEU A 118 4.76 18.32 13.70
N PRO A 119 3.71 19.14 13.81
CA PRO A 119 2.60 18.82 14.67
C PRO A 119 1.86 17.60 14.11
N VAL A 120 1.50 16.69 15.02
CA VAL A 120 0.86 15.40 14.74
C VAL A 120 -0.55 15.55 14.13
N SER A 121 -1.08 16.77 14.00
CA SER A 121 -2.42 17.02 13.46
C SER A 121 -2.40 17.25 11.94
N GLY A 122 -3.29 16.56 11.22
CA GLY A 122 -3.44 16.70 9.77
C GLY A 122 -3.67 18.14 9.29
N PRO A 123 -4.63 18.87 9.89
CA PRO A 123 -4.87 20.28 9.58
C PRO A 123 -3.65 21.18 9.79
N LEU A 124 -2.87 20.95 10.86
CA LEU A 124 -1.67 21.75 11.11
C LEU A 124 -0.59 21.54 10.04
N ILE A 125 -0.47 20.32 9.52
CA ILE A 125 0.40 20.03 8.36
C ILE A 125 -0.07 20.79 7.11
N GLN A 126 -1.39 20.92 6.91
CA GLN A 126 -1.94 21.67 5.77
C GLN A 126 -1.66 23.17 5.88
N GLU A 127 -1.82 23.74 7.07
CA GLU A 127 -1.53 25.16 7.30
C GLU A 127 -0.04 25.46 7.14
N LYS A 128 0.85 24.65 7.74
CA LYS A 128 2.30 24.79 7.54
C LYS A 128 2.70 24.65 6.07
N ALA A 129 2.06 23.75 5.34
CA ALA A 129 2.31 23.60 3.91
C ALA A 129 1.88 24.83 3.09
N LYS A 130 0.83 25.55 3.52
CA LYS A 130 0.41 26.81 2.90
C LYS A 130 1.38 27.94 3.23
N GLU A 131 1.86 28.02 4.47
CA GLU A 131 2.90 28.99 4.87
C GLU A 131 4.15 28.86 3.98
N PHE A 132 4.68 27.63 3.84
CA PHE A 132 5.82 27.39 2.95
C PHE A 132 5.50 27.66 1.47
N ALA A 133 4.27 27.43 1.03
CA ALA A 133 3.89 27.76 -0.33
C ALA A 133 3.91 29.27 -0.59
N GLN A 134 3.46 30.07 0.39
CA GLN A 134 3.51 31.53 0.31
C GLN A 134 4.96 32.04 0.28
N GLU A 135 5.83 31.50 1.13
CA GLU A 135 7.26 31.84 1.12
C GLU A 135 7.95 31.52 -0.21
N LEU A 136 7.55 30.41 -0.85
CA LEU A 136 8.08 29.98 -2.14
C LEU A 136 7.38 30.61 -3.35
N GLY A 137 6.34 31.43 -3.14
CA GLY A 137 5.53 32.03 -4.21
C GLY A 137 4.76 31.01 -5.05
N LEU A 138 4.41 29.85 -4.47
CA LEU A 138 3.70 28.76 -5.14
C LEU A 138 2.21 28.80 -4.81
N GLU A 139 1.36 28.61 -5.83
CA GLU A 139 -0.07 28.47 -5.61
C GLU A 139 -0.38 27.06 -5.08
N PHE A 140 -0.68 26.97 -3.78
CA PHE A 140 -0.98 25.71 -3.11
C PHE A 140 -2.09 25.88 -2.08
N HIS A 141 -3.10 25.00 -2.15
CA HIS A 141 -4.32 25.13 -1.33
C HIS A 141 -4.39 24.11 -0.19
N GLY A 142 -3.40 23.23 -0.04
CA GLY A 142 -3.41 22.24 1.04
C GLY A 142 -4.53 21.22 0.94
N SER A 143 -4.86 20.72 -0.26
CA SER A 143 -5.97 19.76 -0.43
C SER A 143 -5.85 18.51 0.46
N SER A 144 -6.98 17.96 0.92
CA SER A 144 -7.01 16.71 1.71
C SER A 144 -6.38 15.52 0.94
N GLY A 145 -6.51 15.51 -0.39
CA GLY A 145 -5.89 14.51 -1.24
C GLY A 145 -4.36 14.61 -1.28
N TRP A 146 -3.80 15.82 -1.23
CA TRP A 146 -2.37 16.02 -1.07
C TRP A 146 -1.90 15.54 0.30
N LEU A 147 -2.59 15.93 1.38
CA LEU A 147 -2.25 15.52 2.75
C LEU A 147 -2.23 13.99 2.88
N HIS A 148 -3.23 13.30 2.32
CA HIS A 148 -3.28 11.85 2.32
C HIS A 148 -2.05 11.24 1.60
N LYS A 149 -1.70 11.75 0.42
CA LYS A 149 -0.52 11.30 -0.33
C LYS A 149 0.80 11.63 0.39
N PHE A 150 0.87 12.77 1.07
CA PHE A 150 2.02 13.17 1.88
C PHE A 150 2.22 12.20 3.04
N LYS A 151 1.16 11.92 3.82
CA LYS A 151 1.18 10.94 4.91
C LYS A 151 1.64 9.56 4.44
N MET A 152 1.07 9.08 3.33
CA MET A 152 1.43 7.79 2.74
C MET A 152 2.88 7.70 2.27
N ARG A 153 3.47 8.82 1.82
CA ARG A 153 4.88 8.88 1.40
C ARG A 153 5.84 8.91 2.58
N ASN A 154 5.50 9.68 3.62
CA ASN A 154 6.32 9.80 4.83
C ASN A 154 6.04 8.71 5.88
N GLY A 155 5.22 7.70 5.55
CA GLY A 155 4.91 6.60 6.47
C GLY A 155 4.14 7.05 7.73
N ILE A 156 3.42 8.16 7.65
CA ILE A 156 2.55 8.69 8.70
C ILE A 156 1.21 7.98 8.62
N ILE A 157 0.84 7.22 9.64
CA ILE A 157 -0.39 6.45 9.71
C ILE A 157 -1.27 7.02 10.83
N SER A 158 -2.54 7.25 10.54
CA SER A 158 -3.53 7.50 11.60
C SER A 158 -3.80 6.19 12.32
N LYS A 159 -3.40 6.06 13.58
CA LYS A 159 -3.78 4.94 14.43
C LYS A 159 -4.92 5.36 15.34
N ILE A 160 -5.83 4.43 15.59
CA ILE A 160 -6.80 4.57 16.67
C ILE A 160 -6.05 4.19 17.95
N ILE A 161 -6.01 5.10 18.91
CA ILE A 161 -5.50 4.88 20.24
C ILE A 161 -6.61 4.16 21.02
N SER A 162 -6.49 2.84 21.13
CA SER A 162 -7.25 2.06 22.10
C SER A 162 -6.71 2.39 23.49
N GLY A 163 -7.43 3.22 24.24
CA GLY A 163 -6.96 3.81 25.50
C GLY A 163 -6.92 2.84 26.69
N GLU A 164 -7.40 1.60 26.55
CA GLU A 164 -7.59 0.69 27.69
C GLU A 164 -6.76 -0.60 27.61
N SER A 165 -6.16 -0.92 26.46
CA SER A 165 -5.36 -2.16 26.31
C SER A 165 -4.03 -2.18 27.08
N ALA A 166 -3.59 -1.04 27.62
CA ALA A 166 -2.36 -0.96 28.40
C ALA A 166 -2.57 -1.18 29.91
N ALA A 167 -3.83 -1.25 30.39
CA ALA A 167 -4.14 -1.32 31.81
C ALA A 167 -4.36 -2.75 32.34
N VAL A 168 -4.50 -3.74 31.46
CA VAL A 168 -4.80 -5.13 31.83
C VAL A 168 -3.78 -6.04 31.16
N SER A 169 -3.19 -6.96 31.91
CA SER A 169 -2.22 -7.91 31.37
C SER A 169 -2.95 -8.99 30.54
N GLU A 170 -2.35 -9.42 29.44
CA GLU A 170 -2.90 -10.47 28.58
C GLU A 170 -3.04 -11.80 29.34
N THR A 171 -2.21 -12.02 30.36
CA THR A 171 -2.28 -13.17 31.26
C THR A 171 -3.52 -13.13 32.15
N ASP A 172 -3.87 -11.98 32.73
CA ASP A 172 -5.04 -11.87 33.62
C ASP A 172 -6.35 -11.99 32.83
N CYS A 173 -6.40 -11.44 31.61
CA CYS A 173 -7.54 -11.63 30.71
C CYS A 173 -7.76 -13.11 30.38
N ASN A 174 -6.70 -13.82 30.05
CA ASN A 174 -6.79 -15.24 29.68
C ASN A 174 -7.19 -16.11 30.88
N ASP A 175 -6.66 -15.83 32.08
CA ASP A 175 -7.06 -16.53 33.31
C ASP A 175 -8.54 -16.31 33.63
N TYR A 176 -9.02 -15.07 33.53
CA TYR A 176 -10.43 -14.76 33.74
C TYR A 176 -11.35 -15.48 32.76
N VAL A 177 -11.02 -15.48 31.46
CA VAL A 177 -11.83 -16.14 30.42
C VAL A 177 -11.83 -17.65 30.57
N THR A 178 -10.72 -18.26 31.00
CA THR A 178 -10.60 -19.72 31.09
C THR A 178 -11.10 -20.29 32.41
N ASN A 179 -10.83 -19.62 33.53
CA ASN A 179 -11.07 -20.18 34.86
C ASN A 179 -12.27 -19.57 35.59
N ILE A 180 -12.61 -18.31 35.33
CA ILE A 180 -13.63 -17.58 36.09
C ILE A 180 -14.95 -17.47 35.31
N LEU A 181 -14.88 -17.03 34.06
CA LEU A 181 -16.06 -16.76 33.23
C LEU A 181 -16.96 -18.00 33.04
N PRO A 182 -16.44 -19.22 32.77
CA PRO A 182 -17.29 -20.39 32.57
C PRO A 182 -18.14 -20.73 33.79
N GLY A 183 -17.59 -20.57 35.01
CA GLY A 183 -18.31 -20.82 36.25
C GLY A 183 -19.43 -19.81 36.54
N LEU A 184 -19.26 -18.56 36.07
CA LEU A 184 -20.26 -17.51 36.24
C LEU A 184 -21.46 -17.69 35.29
N ILE A 185 -21.20 -18.13 34.06
CA ILE A 185 -22.24 -18.27 33.01
C ILE A 185 -22.86 -19.66 32.94
N GLN A 186 -22.33 -20.65 33.67
CA GLN A 186 -22.77 -22.06 33.61
C GLN A 186 -24.27 -22.27 33.86
N ASN A 187 -24.88 -21.44 34.70
CA ASN A 187 -26.29 -21.55 35.08
C ASN A 187 -27.22 -20.67 34.24
N TYR A 188 -26.69 -19.94 33.26
CA TYR A 188 -27.44 -19.06 32.39
C TYR A 188 -27.53 -19.65 30.99
N SER A 189 -28.70 -19.56 30.37
CA SER A 189 -28.85 -19.88 28.95
C SER A 189 -28.15 -18.80 28.11
N GLU A 190 -27.62 -19.16 26.94
CA GLU A 190 -26.93 -18.21 26.05
C GLU A 190 -27.82 -17.01 25.68
N GLN A 191 -29.14 -17.21 25.62
CA GLN A 191 -30.12 -16.15 25.33
C GLN A 191 -30.30 -15.12 26.47
N ASP A 192 -29.84 -15.46 27.68
CA ASP A 192 -29.93 -14.63 28.88
C ASP A 192 -28.59 -13.94 29.23
N ILE A 193 -27.58 -14.10 28.38
CA ILE A 193 -26.27 -13.47 28.53
C ILE A 193 -26.25 -12.19 27.69
N PHE A 194 -26.30 -11.04 28.37
CA PHE A 194 -26.27 -9.74 27.73
C PHE A 194 -24.93 -9.03 27.99
N ASN A 195 -24.34 -8.46 26.94
CA ASN A 195 -23.25 -7.52 27.10
C ASN A 195 -23.83 -6.13 27.38
N PHE A 196 -23.66 -5.65 28.62
CA PHE A 196 -24.01 -4.28 28.98
C PHE A 196 -22.73 -3.47 29.15
N ASP A 197 -22.60 -2.40 28.39
CA ASP A 197 -21.49 -1.47 28.49
C ASP A 197 -22.03 -0.05 28.70
N GLU A 198 -21.37 0.72 29.57
CA GLU A 198 -21.76 2.10 29.85
C GLU A 198 -21.34 3.02 28.70
N LEU A 199 -22.31 3.59 27.99
CA LEU A 199 -22.05 4.68 27.06
C LEU A 199 -21.89 5.99 27.85
N GLY A 200 -20.65 6.36 28.16
CA GLY A 200 -20.32 7.66 28.75
C GLY A 200 -20.24 8.77 27.70
N LEU A 201 -21.05 9.83 27.85
CA LEU A 201 -20.89 11.05 27.05
C LEU A 201 -19.81 11.95 27.68
N PHE A 202 -18.66 12.03 27.03
CA PHE A 202 -17.51 12.82 27.49
C PHE A 202 -17.36 14.11 26.66
N PHE A 203 -17.17 15.25 27.31
CA PHE A 203 -17.00 16.54 26.62
C PHE A 203 -15.54 17.02 26.50
N LYS A 204 -14.63 16.44 27.28
CA LYS A 204 -13.18 16.70 27.20
C LYS A 204 -12.37 15.51 26.68
N CYS A 205 -13.00 14.54 26.03
CA CYS A 205 -12.26 13.44 25.43
C CYS A 205 -11.48 13.95 24.21
N LEU A 206 -10.16 13.77 24.27
CA LEU A 206 -9.30 13.93 23.11
C LEU A 206 -9.69 12.89 22.05
N PRO A 207 -9.63 13.24 20.75
CA PRO A 207 -10.00 12.34 19.69
C PRO A 207 -9.16 11.05 19.72
N ASP A 208 -9.83 9.93 19.45
CA ASP A 208 -9.26 8.57 19.50
C ASP A 208 -8.23 8.31 18.41
N ARG A 209 -7.97 9.26 17.51
CA ARG A 209 -7.09 9.09 16.36
C ARG A 209 -5.87 9.98 16.49
N THR A 210 -4.69 9.37 16.39
CA THR A 210 -3.40 10.08 16.42
C THR A 210 -2.55 9.65 15.23
N LEU A 211 -1.80 10.60 14.66
CA LEU A 211 -0.84 10.27 13.61
C LEU A 211 0.43 9.71 14.24
N THR A 212 0.89 8.57 13.75
CA THR A 212 2.10 7.91 14.24
C THR A 212 2.93 7.42 13.07
N PHE A 213 4.24 7.29 13.26
CA PHE A 213 5.09 6.65 12.28
C PHE A 213 4.82 5.15 12.22
N LYS A 214 4.81 4.60 11.01
CA LYS A 214 4.67 3.16 10.77
C LYS A 214 5.69 2.37 11.60
N GLY A 215 5.21 1.39 12.37
CA GLY A 215 6.04 0.50 13.20
C GLY A 215 6.29 0.96 14.63
N LYS A 216 5.95 2.19 15.01
CA LYS A 216 6.04 2.61 16.43
C LYS A 216 4.81 2.15 17.21
N PRO A 217 4.98 1.57 18.41
CA PRO A 217 3.85 1.28 19.28
C PRO A 217 3.25 2.61 19.75
N CYS A 218 1.92 2.70 19.71
CA CYS A 218 1.20 3.89 20.15
C CYS A 218 0.39 3.49 21.37
N HIS A 219 0.87 3.90 22.54
CA HIS A 219 0.19 3.67 23.80
C HIS A 219 -0.61 4.93 24.12
N GLY A 220 -1.91 4.78 24.30
CA GLY A 220 -2.77 5.86 24.74
C GLY A 220 -2.52 6.22 26.18
N GLY A 221 -2.40 7.51 26.47
CA GLY A 221 -2.56 8.01 27.82
C GLY A 221 -4.02 7.89 28.28
N LYS A 222 -4.22 7.92 29.60
CA LYS A 222 -5.55 7.93 30.22
C LYS A 222 -6.32 9.16 29.71
N LYS A 223 -7.41 8.95 28.97
CA LYS A 223 -8.27 10.03 28.49
C LYS A 223 -8.99 10.69 29.67
N SER A 224 -9.23 12.01 29.58
CA SER A 224 -10.12 12.68 30.53
C SER A 224 -11.52 12.08 30.41
N LYS A 225 -12.01 11.50 31.51
CA LYS A 225 -13.35 10.90 31.62
C LYS A 225 -14.36 11.89 32.22
N GLU A 226 -14.13 13.20 32.10
CA GLU A 226 -15.11 14.21 32.55
C GLU A 226 -16.44 14.04 31.81
N ARG A 227 -17.48 13.70 32.58
CA ARG A 227 -18.85 13.43 32.11
C ARG A 227 -19.64 14.74 32.08
N ILE A 228 -20.62 14.82 31.15
CA ILE A 228 -21.60 15.93 31.11
C ILE A 228 -22.68 15.78 32.21
N THR A 229 -22.85 14.57 32.74
CA THR A 229 -23.82 14.22 33.79
C THR A 229 -23.20 14.13 35.17
#